data_AF-A0AAW6X854-F1
#
_entry.id   AF-A0AAW6X854-F1
#
_cell.length_a   1.000
_cell.length_b   1.000
_cell.length_c   1.000
_cell.angle_alpha   90.00
_cell.angle_beta   90.00
_cell.angle_gamma   90.00
#
_symmetry.space_group_name_H-M   'P 1'
#
loop_
_entity.id
_entity.type
_entity.pdbx_description
1 polymer ?
#
loop_
_entity_poly.entity_id
_entity_poly.type
_entity_poly.pdbx_seq_one_letter_code
_entity_poly.pdbx_strand_id
1 'polypeptide(L)'
;TNHYTFYAVFNTPEEFRIITGNRTLGTVPVDSPLLPDQHIIFGGRRWKVTEIETEKKVIYVEATKGGQPPQFSGGGMSVHDAVRQEMLAIYREGDYRIAIGSKKVDYADTAARNLFAEGCSNFQRFKLQNECFITSGQHCYVIPWMGDKVVNTITALLIRCGFKANSFAGVIEIDNSSVASVQHALKEMLLSGLPSAFDLATDVPEKYLDKYDEYLPESLLAKGYGAKAYETEGTRIWLQKHL
;
A
#
# COMPACT_ATOMS: atom_id res chain seq x y z
N THR A 1 30.47 -22.70 -7.90
CA THR A 1 30.45 -22.91 -6.44
C THR A 1 30.98 -21.67 -5.73
N ASN A 2 30.20 -20.59 -5.69
CA ASN A 2 30.48 -19.36 -4.92
C ASN A 2 29.22 -18.46 -4.93
N HIS A 3 28.11 -18.98 -4.40
CA HIS A 3 26.92 -18.16 -4.12
C HIS A 3 26.78 -18.01 -2.61
N TYR A 4 27.33 -16.92 -2.08
CA TYR A 4 27.27 -16.54 -0.66
C TYR A 4 25.96 -15.86 -0.28
N THR A 5 24.91 -16.05 -1.08
CA THR A 5 23.59 -15.46 -0.83
C THR A 5 23.02 -15.91 0.51
N PHE A 6 23.43 -17.05 1.07
CA PHE A 6 23.06 -17.51 2.41
C PHE A 6 23.35 -16.49 3.54
N TYR A 7 24.42 -15.69 3.45
CA TYR A 7 24.75 -14.69 4.47
C TYR A 7 23.85 -13.44 4.44
N ALA A 8 23.14 -13.19 3.34
CA ALA A 8 22.21 -12.07 3.25
C ALA A 8 20.88 -12.43 3.94
N VAL A 9 20.43 -11.55 4.83
CA VAL A 9 19.16 -11.69 5.56
C VAL A 9 17.98 -11.10 4.76
N PHE A 10 18.26 -10.35 3.69
CA PHE A 10 17.27 -9.81 2.76
C PHE A 10 17.28 -10.59 1.45
N ASN A 11 16.10 -10.72 0.83
CA ASN A 11 15.99 -11.27 -0.52
C ASN A 11 16.47 -10.22 -1.53
N THR A 12 17.28 -10.62 -2.51
CA THR A 12 17.63 -9.74 -3.63
C THR A 12 16.69 -10.09 -4.76
N PRO A 13 15.71 -9.24 -5.13
CA PRO A 13 14.80 -9.55 -6.21
C PRO A 13 15.60 -9.78 -7.50
N GLU A 14 15.18 -10.78 -8.28
CA GLU A 14 15.85 -11.06 -9.55
C GLU A 14 15.44 -10.00 -10.58
N GLU A 15 16.44 -9.40 -11.22
CA GLU A 15 16.23 -8.42 -12.28
C GLU A 15 15.93 -9.11 -13.62
N PHE A 16 14.76 -8.82 -14.20
CA PHE A 16 14.37 -9.29 -15.52
C PHE A 16 14.52 -8.17 -16.56
N ARG A 17 15.02 -8.52 -17.74
CA ARG A 17 15.06 -7.61 -18.90
C ARG A 17 13.69 -7.54 -19.56
N ILE A 18 13.19 -6.33 -19.81
CA ILE A 18 11.96 -6.11 -20.58
C ILE A 18 12.33 -5.87 -22.04
N ILE A 19 11.71 -6.65 -22.95
CA ILE A 19 11.95 -6.59 -24.40
C ILE A 19 10.63 -6.34 -25.12
N THR A 20 10.63 -5.44 -26.09
CA THR A 20 9.52 -5.26 -27.05
C THR A 20 10.03 -5.43 -28.48
N GLY A 21 9.47 -6.39 -29.22
CA GLY A 21 10.04 -6.84 -30.50
C GLY A 21 11.51 -7.21 -30.34
N ASN A 22 12.40 -6.51 -31.06
CA ASN A 22 13.86 -6.71 -30.98
C ASN A 22 14.59 -5.69 -30.10
N ARG A 23 13.86 -4.89 -29.29
CA ARG A 23 14.44 -3.79 -28.49
C ARG A 23 14.31 -4.08 -27.00
N THR A 24 15.42 -4.01 -26.27
CA THR A 24 15.41 -3.96 -24.81
C THR A 24 14.97 -2.58 -24.32
N LEU A 25 13.97 -2.55 -23.44
CA LEU A 25 13.46 -1.33 -22.80
C LEU A 25 14.26 -0.99 -21.54
N GLY A 26 14.61 -1.99 -20.73
CA GLY A 26 15.41 -1.88 -19.51
C GLY A 26 15.26 -3.13 -18.63
N THR A 27 15.53 -3.01 -17.33
CA THR A 27 15.30 -4.09 -16.34
C THR A 27 14.28 -3.68 -15.29
N VAL A 28 13.59 -4.67 -14.72
CA VAL A 28 12.75 -4.50 -13.54
C VAL A 28 13.02 -5.63 -12.54
N PRO A 29 12.98 -5.34 -11.23
CA PRO A 29 12.89 -6.39 -10.24
C PRO A 29 11.56 -7.12 -10.42
N VAL A 30 11.62 -8.45 -10.41
CA VAL A 30 10.43 -9.29 -10.36
C VAL A 30 10.35 -9.87 -8.96
N ASP A 31 9.48 -9.26 -8.17
CA ASP A 31 9.24 -9.49 -6.75
C ASP A 31 7.82 -10.02 -6.50
N SER A 32 7.01 -10.16 -7.55
CA SER A 32 5.71 -10.81 -7.54
C SER A 32 5.52 -11.66 -8.81
N PRO A 33 4.64 -12.68 -8.81
CA PRO A 33 4.40 -13.53 -9.97
C PRO A 33 3.84 -12.72 -11.15
N LEU A 34 4.68 -12.47 -12.16
CA LEU A 34 4.26 -11.94 -13.44
C LEU A 34 3.70 -13.08 -14.29
N LEU A 35 2.55 -12.85 -14.92
CA LEU A 35 1.90 -13.81 -15.83
C LEU A 35 1.73 -13.19 -17.22
N PRO A 36 1.73 -13.99 -18.30
CA PRO A 36 1.27 -13.55 -19.60
C PRO A 36 -0.11 -12.87 -19.52
N ASP A 37 -0.35 -11.93 -20.42
CA ASP A 37 -1.53 -11.05 -20.48
C ASP A 37 -1.70 -10.03 -19.34
N GLN A 38 -0.87 -10.08 -18.30
CA GLN A 38 -0.78 -8.98 -17.34
C GLN A 38 -0.23 -7.73 -18.00
N HIS A 39 -0.62 -6.58 -17.50
CA HIS A 39 -0.04 -5.32 -17.94
C HIS A 39 1.26 -5.08 -17.16
N ILE A 40 2.10 -4.11 -17.48
CA ILE A 40 3.21 -3.57 -16.67
C ILE A 40 3.40 -2.09 -17.04
N ILE A 41 3.95 -1.27 -16.14
CA ILE A 41 4.35 0.11 -16.44
C ILE A 41 5.86 0.24 -16.45
N PHE A 42 6.45 0.54 -17.60
CA PHE A 42 7.89 0.76 -17.69
C PHE A 42 8.20 2.02 -18.49
N GLY A 43 9.06 2.88 -17.93
CA GLY A 43 9.40 4.17 -18.52
C GLY A 43 8.18 5.09 -18.71
N GLY A 44 7.22 5.06 -17.78
CA GLY A 44 5.98 5.84 -17.85
C GLY A 44 5.00 5.39 -18.94
N ARG A 45 5.23 4.24 -19.57
CA ARG A 45 4.36 3.66 -20.61
C ARG A 45 3.79 2.33 -20.15
N ARG A 46 2.58 2.01 -20.60
CA ARG A 46 1.92 0.73 -20.33
C ARG A 46 2.31 -0.30 -21.38
N TRP A 47 2.59 -1.49 -20.91
CA TRP A 47 2.95 -2.64 -21.71
C TRP A 47 2.10 -3.84 -21.29
N LYS A 48 1.82 -4.75 -22.21
CA LYS A 48 1.17 -6.03 -21.93
C LYS A 48 2.21 -7.12 -22.07
N VAL A 49 2.35 -7.98 -21.07
CA VAL A 49 3.24 -9.13 -21.08
C VAL A 49 2.70 -10.16 -22.08
N THR A 50 3.53 -10.52 -23.04
CA THR A 50 3.20 -11.55 -24.04
C THR A 50 3.81 -12.90 -23.66
N GLU A 51 5.03 -12.89 -23.10
CA GLU A 51 5.78 -14.09 -22.75
C GLU A 51 6.79 -13.78 -21.65
N ILE A 52 7.08 -14.76 -20.79
CA ILE A 52 8.09 -14.67 -19.75
C ILE A 52 9.03 -15.87 -19.88
N GLU A 53 10.30 -15.62 -20.16
CA GLU A 53 11.35 -16.63 -20.17
C GLU A 53 12.14 -16.56 -18.86
N THR A 54 11.69 -17.34 -17.87
CA THR A 54 12.26 -17.34 -16.51
C THR A 54 13.73 -17.72 -16.49
N GLU A 55 14.15 -18.75 -17.25
CA GLU A 55 15.55 -19.19 -17.31
C GLU A 55 16.50 -18.11 -17.83
N LYS A 56 16.02 -17.27 -18.76
CA LYS A 56 16.81 -16.19 -19.37
C LYS A 56 16.60 -14.82 -18.69
N LYS A 57 15.71 -14.75 -17.70
CA LYS A 57 15.28 -13.53 -17.01
C LYS A 57 14.82 -12.46 -18.00
N VAL A 58 13.91 -12.82 -18.90
CA VAL A 58 13.37 -11.93 -19.94
C VAL A 58 11.84 -11.90 -19.88
N ILE A 59 11.28 -10.70 -19.96
CA ILE A 59 9.84 -10.45 -20.13
C ILE A 59 9.64 -9.81 -21.50
N TYR A 60 8.88 -10.47 -22.36
CA TYR A 60 8.47 -9.92 -23.65
C TYR A 60 7.16 -9.16 -23.50
N VAL A 61 7.08 -7.98 -24.11
CA VAL A 61 5.93 -7.10 -23.98
C VAL A 61 5.55 -6.39 -25.30
N GLU A 62 4.26 -6.06 -25.40
CA GLU A 62 3.70 -5.21 -26.45
C GLU A 62 3.10 -3.92 -25.86
N ALA A 63 3.05 -2.85 -26.65
CA ALA A 63 2.46 -1.59 -26.18
C ALA A 63 0.93 -1.73 -26.07
N THR A 64 0.36 -1.24 -24.97
CA THR A 64 -1.09 -1.34 -24.71
C THR A 64 -1.65 -0.02 -24.18
N LYS A 65 -2.93 0.26 -24.49
CA LYS A 65 -3.68 1.42 -24.00
C LYS A 65 -4.56 1.09 -22.79
N GLY A 66 -4.89 -0.18 -22.57
CA GLY A 66 -5.80 -0.67 -21.52
C GLY A 66 -5.11 -1.47 -20.42
N GLY A 67 -5.89 -2.01 -19.48
CA GLY A 67 -5.45 -2.91 -18.40
C GLY A 67 -5.00 -2.23 -17.09
N GLN A 68 -5.30 -2.89 -15.96
CA GLN A 68 -4.79 -2.52 -14.64
C GLN A 68 -3.28 -2.84 -14.61
N PRO A 69 -2.40 -1.83 -14.44
CA PRO A 69 -0.97 -2.10 -14.30
C PRO A 69 -0.72 -2.90 -13.00
N PRO A 70 0.21 -3.85 -12.99
CA PRO A 70 0.67 -4.52 -11.81
C PRO A 70 1.52 -3.51 -11.02
N GLN A 71 1.44 -3.67 -9.72
CA GLN A 71 2.28 -2.93 -8.80
C GLN A 71 3.72 -3.44 -8.96
N PHE A 72 4.65 -2.53 -9.25
CA PHE A 72 6.06 -2.83 -9.03
C PHE A 72 6.33 -2.70 -7.55
N SER A 73 6.93 -3.71 -6.94
CA SER A 73 7.35 -3.69 -5.54
C SER A 73 8.68 -2.95 -5.39
N GLY A 74 8.70 -1.68 -5.79
CA GLY A 74 9.64 -0.71 -5.21
C GLY A 74 9.24 -0.32 -3.77
N GLY A 75 8.60 -1.23 -3.04
CA GLY A 75 7.94 -0.96 -1.77
C GLY A 75 8.98 -0.60 -0.72
N GLY A 76 8.95 0.66 -0.28
CA GLY A 76 9.58 1.02 0.99
C GLY A 76 9.03 0.17 2.13
N MET A 77 9.71 0.20 3.27
CA MET A 77 9.22 -0.45 4.48
C MET A 77 7.84 0.11 4.88
N SER A 78 7.03 -0.73 5.54
CA SER A 78 5.76 -0.32 6.15
C SER A 78 5.93 0.97 6.97
N VAL A 79 5.05 1.94 6.73
CA VAL A 79 4.98 3.18 7.49
C VAL A 79 4.32 2.92 8.83
N HIS A 80 4.95 3.37 9.92
CA HIS A 80 4.41 3.25 11.28
C HIS A 80 3.41 4.37 11.61
N ASP A 81 2.51 4.13 12.56
CA ASP A 81 1.48 5.08 13.02
C ASP A 81 2.04 6.47 13.32
N ALA A 82 3.14 6.52 14.07
CA ALA A 82 3.82 7.76 14.47
C ALA A 82 4.12 8.70 13.28
N VAL A 83 4.47 8.16 12.11
CA VAL A 83 4.78 8.98 10.93
C VAL A 83 3.53 9.70 10.42
N ARG A 84 2.40 8.98 10.31
CA ARG A 84 1.15 9.58 9.80
C ARG A 84 0.43 10.41 10.86
N GLN A 85 0.62 10.11 12.13
CA GLN A 85 0.18 10.96 13.23
C GLN A 85 0.94 12.29 13.23
N GLU A 86 2.25 12.28 12.96
CA GLU A 86 3.04 13.49 12.78
C GLU A 86 2.58 14.28 11.55
N MET A 87 2.31 13.60 10.42
CA MET A 87 1.72 14.26 9.24
C MET A 87 0.39 14.95 9.57
N LEU A 88 -0.48 14.29 10.34
CA LEU A 88 -1.74 14.87 10.80
C LEU A 88 -1.51 16.09 11.71
N ALA A 89 -0.53 16.03 12.63
CA ALA A 89 -0.16 17.15 13.49
C ALA A 89 0.32 18.35 12.67
N ILE A 90 1.25 18.13 11.72
CA ILE A 90 1.75 19.16 10.82
C ILE A 90 0.62 19.83 10.03
N TYR A 91 -0.34 19.06 9.50
CA TYR A 91 -1.51 19.61 8.80
C TYR A 91 -2.44 20.39 9.73
N ARG A 92 -2.63 19.95 10.97
CA ARG A 92 -3.44 20.67 11.98
C ARG A 92 -2.78 21.98 12.40
N GLU A 93 -1.47 21.99 12.55
CA GLU A 93 -0.69 23.21 12.84
C GLU A 93 -0.61 24.14 11.62
N GLY A 94 -0.71 23.58 10.41
CA GLY A 94 -0.50 24.31 9.16
C GLY A 94 0.96 24.76 8.99
N ASP A 95 1.91 24.04 9.61
CA ASP A 95 3.31 24.43 9.65
C ASP A 95 4.24 23.22 9.70
N TYR A 96 4.96 22.97 8.61
CA TYR A 96 5.95 21.87 8.50
C TYR A 96 7.34 22.24 9.04
N ARG A 97 7.56 23.50 9.45
CA ARG A 97 8.90 23.97 9.83
C ARG A 97 9.33 23.39 11.17
N ILE A 98 10.61 23.03 11.26
CA ILE A 98 11.16 22.31 12.42
C ILE A 98 11.50 23.30 13.53
N ALA A 99 11.00 23.05 14.75
CA ALA A 99 11.29 23.85 15.93
C ALA A 99 12.73 23.63 16.42
N ILE A 100 13.51 24.71 16.54
CA ILE A 100 14.86 24.73 17.12
C ILE A 100 14.91 25.88 18.14
N GLY A 101 14.75 25.56 19.42
CA GLY A 101 14.61 26.54 20.49
C GLY A 101 13.33 27.37 20.31
N SER A 102 13.46 28.70 20.28
CA SER A 102 12.34 29.63 20.05
C SER A 102 12.08 29.97 18.58
N LYS A 103 12.79 29.33 17.63
CA LYS A 103 12.69 29.59 16.20
C LYS A 103 12.18 28.35 15.47
N LYS A 104 11.57 28.56 14.29
CA LYS A 104 11.26 27.50 13.34
C LYS A 104 12.13 27.65 12.09
N VAL A 105 12.74 26.57 11.64
CA VAL A 105 13.61 26.54 10.46
C VAL A 105 12.89 25.89 9.29
N ASP A 106 12.99 26.53 8.13
CA ASP A 106 12.39 26.09 6.87
C ASP A 106 13.48 25.55 5.94
N TYR A 107 13.36 24.26 5.59
CA TYR A 107 14.25 23.57 4.65
C TYR A 107 13.57 23.26 3.31
N ALA A 108 12.29 23.61 3.13
CA ALA A 108 11.56 23.34 1.90
C ALA A 108 12.01 24.27 0.78
N ASP A 109 12.00 23.77 -0.46
CA ASP A 109 12.10 24.61 -1.64
C ASP A 109 10.73 25.23 -2.00
N THR A 110 10.68 26.01 -3.08
CA THR A 110 9.44 26.65 -3.54
C THR A 110 8.37 25.62 -3.94
N ALA A 111 8.75 24.48 -4.52
CA ALA A 111 7.80 23.46 -4.96
C ALA A 111 7.15 22.78 -3.76
N ALA A 112 7.94 22.36 -2.77
CA ALA A 112 7.47 21.76 -1.54
C ALA A 112 6.57 22.72 -0.74
N ARG A 113 6.90 24.02 -0.69
CA ARG A 113 6.05 25.06 -0.08
C ARG A 113 4.67 25.14 -0.74
N ASN A 114 4.64 25.14 -2.07
CA ASN A 114 3.39 25.24 -2.83
C ASN A 114 2.53 23.97 -2.64
N LEU A 115 3.15 22.79 -2.70
CA LEU A 115 2.46 21.51 -2.45
C LEU A 115 1.91 21.44 -1.03
N PHE A 116 2.65 21.91 -0.02
CA PHE A 116 2.17 21.96 1.34
C PHE A 116 0.98 22.91 1.49
N ALA A 117 1.05 24.10 0.90
CA ALA A 117 -0.06 25.07 0.93
C ALA A 117 -1.33 24.50 0.27
N GLU A 118 -1.19 23.81 -0.87
CA GLU A 118 -2.29 23.09 -1.51
C GLU A 118 -2.83 21.95 -0.65
N GLY A 119 -1.94 21.18 -0.01
CA GLY A 119 -2.30 20.13 0.94
C GLY A 119 -3.11 20.67 2.12
N CYS A 120 -2.67 21.77 2.74
CA CYS A 120 -3.40 22.44 3.81
C CYS A 120 -4.78 22.95 3.36
N SER A 121 -4.86 23.51 2.14
CA SER A 121 -6.14 23.96 1.58
C SER A 121 -7.13 22.80 1.43
N ASN A 122 -6.67 21.66 0.88
CA ASN A 122 -7.50 20.46 0.75
C ASN A 122 -7.85 19.86 2.12
N PHE A 123 -6.89 19.79 3.05
CA PHE A 123 -7.10 19.30 4.41
C PHE A 123 -8.24 20.05 5.11
N GLN A 124 -8.25 21.39 5.01
CA GLN A 124 -9.32 22.23 5.53
C GLN A 124 -10.64 22.05 4.76
N ARG A 125 -10.58 22.03 3.42
CA ARG A 125 -11.76 21.87 2.54
C ARG A 125 -12.53 20.59 2.84
N PHE A 126 -11.81 19.49 3.04
CA PHE A 126 -12.39 18.18 3.37
C PHE A 126 -12.56 17.96 4.88
N LYS A 127 -12.26 18.96 5.71
CA LYS A 127 -12.38 18.92 7.18
C LYS A 127 -11.63 17.74 7.83
N LEU A 128 -10.48 17.37 7.25
CA LEU A 128 -9.69 16.21 7.64
C LEU A 128 -9.06 16.32 9.03
N GLN A 129 -9.22 17.46 9.73
CA GLN A 129 -8.89 17.55 11.14
C GLN A 129 -9.72 16.59 11.99
N ASN A 130 -10.98 16.34 11.58
CA ASN A 130 -11.97 15.56 12.32
C ASN A 130 -12.61 14.46 11.46
N GLU A 131 -12.71 14.66 10.14
CA GLU A 131 -13.30 13.68 9.23
C GLU A 131 -12.26 12.66 8.76
N CYS A 132 -12.60 11.38 8.92
CA CYS A 132 -11.78 10.26 8.41
C CYS A 132 -12.46 9.52 7.25
N PHE A 133 -13.73 9.85 6.96
CA PHE A 133 -14.51 9.27 5.88
C PHE A 133 -14.99 10.40 4.97
N ILE A 134 -14.59 10.38 3.70
CA ILE A 134 -14.99 11.41 2.75
C ILE A 134 -15.48 10.78 1.45
N THR A 135 -16.32 11.52 0.73
CA THR A 135 -16.78 11.14 -0.61
C THR A 135 -16.11 12.05 -1.64
N SER A 136 -15.65 11.46 -2.75
CA SER A 136 -15.27 12.21 -3.95
C SER A 136 -15.77 11.46 -5.18
N GLY A 137 -16.69 12.07 -5.92
CA GLY A 137 -17.36 11.41 -7.04
C GLY A 137 -18.17 10.19 -6.60
N GLN A 138 -17.86 9.03 -7.21
CA GLN A 138 -18.49 7.74 -6.87
C GLN A 138 -17.68 6.92 -5.84
N HIS A 139 -16.57 7.46 -5.34
CA HIS A 139 -15.69 6.75 -4.43
C HIS A 139 -15.86 7.25 -2.99
N CYS A 140 -15.75 6.32 -2.05
CA CYS A 140 -15.58 6.61 -0.63
C CYS A 140 -14.10 6.46 -0.28
N TYR A 141 -13.56 7.38 0.50
CA TYR A 141 -12.20 7.32 1.00
C TYR A 141 -12.21 7.24 2.52
N VAL A 142 -11.37 6.35 3.06
CA VAL A 142 -11.05 6.28 4.49
C VAL A 142 -9.61 6.75 4.67
N ILE A 143 -9.40 7.72 5.55
CA ILE A 143 -8.10 8.33 5.84
C ILE A 143 -7.82 8.14 7.33
N PRO A 144 -7.22 7.01 7.75
CA PRO A 144 -7.09 6.70 9.17
C PRO A 144 -6.08 7.57 9.92
N TRP A 145 -5.10 8.13 9.21
CA TRP A 145 -3.88 8.71 9.81
C TRP A 145 -3.12 7.71 10.70
N MET A 146 -3.18 6.44 10.31
CA MET A 146 -2.51 5.31 10.96
C MET A 146 -1.55 4.62 10.00
N GLY A 147 -0.60 3.86 10.54
CA GLY A 147 0.42 3.12 9.80
C GLY A 147 -0.16 2.02 8.93
N ASP A 148 0.67 1.44 8.07
CA ASP A 148 0.22 0.52 7.02
C ASP A 148 -0.47 -0.71 7.61
N LYS A 149 -0.07 -1.19 8.79
CA LYS A 149 -0.74 -2.33 9.41
C LYS A 149 -2.23 -2.09 9.69
N VAL A 150 -2.59 -0.91 10.21
CA VAL A 150 -3.99 -0.56 10.47
C VAL A 150 -4.73 -0.32 9.14
N VAL A 151 -4.09 0.37 8.19
CA VAL A 151 -4.66 0.62 6.85
C VAL A 151 -4.93 -0.69 6.12
N ASN A 152 -4.00 -1.64 6.16
CA ASN A 152 -4.12 -2.98 5.58
C ASN A 152 -5.24 -3.78 6.26
N THR A 153 -5.34 -3.73 7.59
CA THR A 153 -6.44 -4.39 8.32
C THR A 153 -7.78 -3.85 7.86
N ILE A 154 -7.99 -2.52 7.86
CA ILE A 154 -9.26 -1.91 7.43
C ILE A 154 -9.57 -2.28 5.97
N THR A 155 -8.57 -2.23 5.09
CA THR A 155 -8.71 -2.61 3.68
C THR A 155 -9.16 -4.07 3.53
N ALA A 156 -8.51 -4.99 4.24
CA ALA A 156 -8.87 -6.42 4.22
C ALA A 156 -10.28 -6.67 4.77
N LEU A 157 -10.69 -5.96 5.83
CA LEU A 157 -12.06 -6.03 6.36
C LEU A 157 -13.10 -5.58 5.32
N LEU A 158 -12.83 -4.47 4.63
CA LEU A 158 -13.72 -3.96 3.58
C LEU A 158 -13.84 -4.93 2.41
N ILE A 159 -12.72 -5.52 1.97
CA ILE A 159 -12.72 -6.55 0.92
C ILE A 159 -13.56 -7.77 1.35
N ARG A 160 -13.43 -8.22 2.60
CA ARG A 160 -14.26 -9.31 3.16
C ARG A 160 -15.75 -8.97 3.19
N CYS A 161 -16.10 -7.70 3.36
CA CYS A 161 -17.48 -7.22 3.26
C CYS A 161 -17.97 -7.07 1.80
N GLY A 162 -17.17 -7.44 0.80
CA GLY A 162 -17.53 -7.39 -0.61
C GLY A 162 -17.27 -6.05 -1.29
N PHE A 163 -16.60 -5.10 -0.61
CA PHE A 163 -16.21 -3.85 -1.23
C PHE A 163 -14.99 -4.03 -2.15
N LYS A 164 -14.98 -3.26 -3.24
CA LYS A 164 -13.77 -3.08 -4.07
C LYS A 164 -12.93 -1.97 -3.44
N ALA A 165 -12.02 -2.36 -2.55
CA ALA A 165 -11.17 -1.45 -1.81
C ALA A 165 -9.69 -1.64 -2.17
N ASN A 166 -8.96 -0.54 -2.28
CA ASN A 166 -7.51 -0.48 -2.47
C ASN A 166 -6.93 0.56 -1.51
N SER A 167 -5.65 0.44 -1.16
CA SER A 167 -4.98 1.43 -0.34
C SER A 167 -3.68 1.91 -0.99
N PHE A 168 -3.40 3.20 -0.83
CA PHE A 168 -2.18 3.83 -1.30
C PHE A 168 -1.81 5.00 -0.38
N ALA A 169 -0.53 5.10 -0.01
CA ALA A 169 0.00 6.16 0.85
C ALA A 169 -0.78 6.40 2.16
N GLY A 170 -1.43 5.35 2.70
CA GLY A 170 -2.22 5.41 3.93
C GLY A 170 -3.68 5.85 3.74
N VAL A 171 -4.13 6.04 2.50
CA VAL A 171 -5.52 6.32 2.15
C VAL A 171 -6.13 5.05 1.57
N ILE A 172 -7.34 4.71 2.00
CA ILE A 172 -8.13 3.59 1.47
C ILE A 172 -9.19 4.18 0.55
N GLU A 173 -9.20 3.78 -0.70
CA GLU A 173 -10.21 4.13 -1.69
C GLU A 173 -11.15 2.94 -1.88
N ILE A 174 -12.44 3.24 -2.03
CA ILE A 174 -13.50 2.24 -2.14
C ILE A 174 -14.43 2.65 -3.29
N ASP A 175 -14.50 1.81 -4.32
CA ASP A 175 -15.26 2.10 -5.52
C ASP A 175 -16.77 2.02 -5.30
N ASN A 176 -17.51 2.90 -5.99
CA ASN A 176 -18.97 2.90 -6.10
C ASN A 176 -19.69 2.77 -4.75
N SER A 177 -19.16 3.43 -3.73
CA SER A 177 -19.59 3.25 -2.34
C SER A 177 -19.83 4.58 -1.65
N SER A 178 -20.81 4.59 -0.76
CA SER A 178 -21.10 5.75 0.09
C SER A 178 -20.37 5.64 1.42
N VAL A 179 -20.09 6.77 2.06
CA VAL A 179 -19.58 6.80 3.44
C VAL A 179 -20.49 6.02 4.39
N ALA A 180 -21.81 6.17 4.27
CA ALA A 180 -22.78 5.48 5.13
C ALA A 180 -22.71 3.95 5.00
N SER A 181 -22.62 3.42 3.77
CA SER A 181 -22.51 1.97 3.54
C SER A 181 -21.20 1.40 4.08
N VAL A 182 -20.09 2.13 3.90
CA VAL A 182 -18.77 1.74 4.41
C VAL A 182 -18.74 1.75 5.93
N GLN A 183 -19.24 2.82 6.56
CA GLN A 183 -19.33 2.93 8.01
C GLN A 183 -20.24 1.84 8.60
N HIS A 184 -21.38 1.56 7.96
CA HIS A 184 -22.29 0.51 8.42
C HIS A 184 -21.60 -0.86 8.41
N ALA A 185 -20.94 -1.24 7.31
CA ALA A 185 -20.24 -2.53 7.24
C ALA A 185 -19.11 -2.65 8.27
N LEU A 186 -18.32 -1.59 8.48
CA LEU A 186 -17.27 -1.59 9.50
C LEU A 186 -17.83 -1.66 10.93
N LYS A 187 -18.99 -1.04 11.19
CA LYS A 187 -19.70 -1.14 12.47
C LYS A 187 -20.19 -2.56 12.73
N GLU A 188 -20.81 -3.19 11.74
CA GLU A 188 -21.29 -4.59 11.84
C GLU A 188 -20.12 -5.55 12.15
N MET A 189 -18.96 -5.36 11.50
CA MET A 189 -17.75 -6.14 11.78
C MET A 189 -17.22 -5.88 13.20
N LEU A 190 -17.21 -4.62 13.64
CA LEU A 190 -16.78 -4.27 14.99
C LEU A 190 -17.66 -4.93 16.06
N LEU A 191 -18.98 -4.98 15.84
CA LEU A 191 -19.95 -5.61 16.75
C LEU A 191 -19.86 -7.14 16.73
N SER A 192 -19.60 -7.73 15.57
CA SER A 192 -19.49 -9.19 15.40
C SER A 192 -18.14 -9.74 15.89
N GLY A 193 -17.15 -8.87 16.08
CA GLY A 193 -15.79 -9.22 16.46
C GLY A 193 -14.85 -9.22 15.25
N LEU A 194 -13.75 -8.46 15.35
CA LEU A 194 -12.76 -8.42 14.27
C LEU A 194 -11.98 -9.73 14.19
N PRO A 195 -11.71 -10.24 12.98
CA PRO A 195 -10.82 -11.39 12.77
C PRO A 195 -9.40 -11.10 13.27
N SER A 196 -8.70 -12.16 13.69
CA SER A 196 -7.30 -12.02 14.06
C SER A 196 -6.42 -11.72 12.83
N ALA A 197 -5.22 -11.20 13.08
CA ALA A 197 -4.22 -11.01 12.01
C ALA A 197 -3.88 -12.32 11.28
N PHE A 198 -3.91 -13.46 12.00
CA PHE A 198 -3.75 -14.78 11.41
C PHE A 198 -4.91 -15.11 10.46
N ASP A 199 -6.16 -14.90 10.91
CA ASP A 199 -7.34 -15.17 10.08
C ASP A 199 -7.35 -14.27 8.84
N LEU A 200 -6.96 -13.00 8.93
CA LEU A 200 -6.84 -12.13 7.76
C LEU A 200 -5.76 -12.62 6.80
N ALA A 201 -4.65 -13.15 7.32
CA ALA A 201 -3.57 -13.68 6.51
C ALA A 201 -3.97 -14.97 5.77
N THR A 202 -4.91 -15.79 6.26
CA THR A 202 -5.29 -17.02 5.55
C THR A 202 -5.89 -16.75 4.16
N ASP A 203 -6.49 -15.58 3.96
CA ASP A 203 -7.11 -15.20 2.68
C ASP A 203 -6.08 -14.71 1.64
N VAL A 204 -4.83 -14.46 2.07
CA VAL A 204 -3.78 -13.92 1.21
C VAL A 204 -3.14 -15.05 0.42
N PRO A 205 -3.23 -15.10 -0.93
CA PRO A 205 -2.66 -16.21 -1.68
C PRO A 205 -1.13 -16.24 -1.64
N GLU A 206 -0.49 -15.08 -1.70
CA GLU A 206 0.96 -14.92 -1.73
C GLU A 206 1.48 -14.42 -0.38
N LYS A 207 2.19 -15.29 0.35
CA LYS A 207 2.68 -15.03 1.71
C LYS A 207 4.22 -15.10 1.82
N TYR A 208 4.92 -15.43 0.74
CA TYR A 208 6.37 -15.57 0.72
C TYR A 208 7.03 -14.19 0.58
N LEU A 209 7.30 -13.54 1.71
CA LEU A 209 7.91 -12.20 1.76
C LEU A 209 9.41 -12.28 2.04
N ASP A 210 9.79 -13.13 3.00
CA ASP A 210 11.18 -13.31 3.39
C ASP A 210 11.82 -14.47 2.63
N LYS A 211 13.14 -14.40 2.56
CA LYS A 211 14.01 -15.35 1.85
C LYS A 211 13.76 -16.83 2.19
N TYR A 212 13.32 -17.14 3.40
CA TYR A 212 13.15 -18.52 3.88
C TYR A 212 11.70 -18.92 4.09
N ASP A 213 10.75 -18.08 3.66
CA ASP A 213 9.33 -18.37 3.80
C ASP A 213 8.96 -19.66 3.05
N GLU A 214 9.64 -19.99 1.95
CA GLU A 214 9.42 -21.22 1.17
C GLU A 214 9.54 -22.53 1.98
N TYR A 215 10.26 -22.49 3.11
CA TYR A 215 10.47 -23.63 3.98
C TYR A 215 9.48 -23.69 5.17
N LEU A 216 8.62 -22.68 5.33
CA LEU A 216 7.66 -22.62 6.42
C LEU A 216 6.35 -23.33 6.04
N PRO A 217 5.74 -24.09 6.96
CA PRO A 217 4.39 -24.59 6.76
C PRO A 217 3.39 -23.43 6.74
N GLU A 218 2.27 -23.63 6.05
CA GLU A 218 1.23 -22.61 5.82
C GLU A 218 0.76 -21.89 7.10
N SER A 219 0.65 -22.62 8.22
CA SER A 219 0.26 -22.03 9.51
C SER A 219 1.30 -21.05 10.07
N LEU A 220 2.59 -21.29 9.84
CA LEU A 220 3.65 -20.38 10.25
C LEU A 220 3.76 -19.19 9.28
N LEU A 221 3.52 -19.42 7.98
CA LEU A 221 3.43 -18.35 6.98
C LEU A 221 2.30 -17.38 7.30
N ALA A 222 1.08 -17.88 7.53
CA ALA A 222 -0.06 -17.05 7.89
C ALA A 222 0.18 -16.28 9.21
N LYS A 223 0.81 -16.91 10.20
CA LYS A 223 1.18 -16.23 11.45
C LYS A 223 2.21 -15.11 11.23
N GLY A 224 3.28 -15.40 10.48
CA GLY A 224 4.35 -14.44 10.20
C GLY A 224 3.86 -13.27 9.34
N TYR A 225 3.17 -13.58 8.24
CA TYR A 225 2.53 -12.59 7.37
C TYR A 225 1.55 -11.72 8.15
N GLY A 226 0.64 -12.33 8.91
CA GLY A 226 -0.36 -11.61 9.67
C GLY A 226 0.27 -10.61 10.65
N ALA A 227 1.30 -11.03 11.38
CA ALA A 227 2.02 -10.16 12.32
C ALA A 227 2.74 -8.98 11.64
N LYS A 228 3.18 -9.14 10.38
CA LYS A 228 3.83 -8.08 9.59
C LYS A 228 2.82 -7.14 8.93
N ALA A 229 1.72 -7.68 8.43
CA ALA A 229 0.80 -6.95 7.56
C ALA A 229 -0.39 -6.32 8.29
N TYR A 230 -0.82 -6.87 9.43
CA TYR A 230 -2.06 -6.48 10.09
C TYR A 230 -1.86 -6.08 11.56
N GLU A 231 -2.69 -5.15 12.01
CA GLU A 231 -2.81 -4.72 13.40
C GLU A 231 -4.30 -4.69 13.79
N THR A 232 -4.80 -5.78 14.40
CA THR A 232 -6.23 -5.91 14.73
C THR A 232 -6.63 -5.05 15.93
N GLU A 233 -5.79 -4.94 16.96
CA GLU A 233 -6.14 -4.20 18.19
C GLU A 233 -6.16 -2.70 17.91
N GLY A 234 -5.10 -2.18 17.28
CA GLY A 234 -5.04 -0.78 16.87
C GLY A 234 -6.19 -0.41 15.93
N THR A 235 -6.58 -1.32 15.03
CA THR A 235 -7.76 -1.12 14.17
C THR A 235 -9.06 -1.07 14.97
N ARG A 236 -9.25 -1.96 15.95
CA ARG A 236 -10.44 -1.94 16.82
C ARG A 236 -10.58 -0.62 17.55
N ILE A 237 -9.51 -0.16 18.20
CA ILE A 237 -9.47 1.12 18.94
C ILE A 237 -9.79 2.28 18.00
N TRP A 238 -9.21 2.27 16.79
CA TRP A 238 -9.47 3.30 15.79
C TRP A 238 -10.94 3.30 15.35
N LEU A 239 -11.51 2.14 15.01
CA LEU A 239 -12.92 2.02 14.60
C LEU A 239 -13.88 2.47 15.71
N GLN A 240 -13.64 2.09 16.97
CA GLN A 240 -14.46 2.52 18.12
C GLN A 240 -14.47 4.04 18.30
N LYS A 241 -13.40 4.73 17.92
CA LYS A 241 -13.28 6.18 18.04
C LYS A 241 -13.94 6.95 16.89
N HIS A 242 -13.98 6.35 15.70
CA HIS A 242 -14.28 7.05 14.44
C HIS A 242 -15.58 6.61 13.74
N LEU A 243 -16.32 5.66 14.33
CA LEU A 243 -17.62 5.17 13.85
C LEU A 243 -18.73 5.49 14.86
#